data_AF-A0A812QWW1-F1
#
_entry.id   AF-A0A812QWW1-F1
#
_cell.length_a   1.000
_cell.length_b   1.000
_cell.length_c   1.000
_cell.angle_alpha   90.00
_cell.angle_beta   90.00
_cell.angle_gamma   90.00
#
_symmetry.space_group_name_H-M   'P 1'
#
loop_
_entity.id
_entity.type
_entity.pdbx_description
1 polymer ?
#
loop_
_entity_poly.entity_id
_entity_poly.type
_entity_poly.pdbx_seq_one_letter_code
_entity_poly.pdbx_strand_id
1 'polypeptide(L)'
;MTLLPAAANTEPPSLPPQALTVADGCRDAAAMLLDGSTCPLAELMASWGKTEHGERSFQTWCKQRCRIQPGQIQLTLKTDEGGTRKNHAVLWPWDILNYLYTNDKLGTWIYDPPERASFHIKEYWRNVQHLDFYPKLGIREEDWPHCIPLSWHVDGVKVYRSQKAWVYSFGCCTRKGPSIDTKLLFLLFREQEMMKPDTHDEVGVIIAYVMRVLMTGMFPDVQWDGAPWPSNSLESKRAGQPFAGGWRACFAAFKADLEARAMVHKMVRNWSCNSICEHCLASKLPELSYGDFSDGASYLQFMFTHDEFLELNPAHRQSSWIN
;
A
#
# COMPACT_ATOMS: atom_id res chain seq x y z
N MET A 1 -54.99 -46.37 -24.14
CA MET A 1 -53.92 -47.12 -23.45
C MET A 1 -52.69 -47.18 -24.36
N THR A 2 -51.78 -46.21 -24.24
CA THR A 2 -50.33 -46.25 -24.61
C THR A 2 -49.78 -44.85 -24.31
N LEU A 3 -49.18 -44.66 -23.14
CA LEU A 3 -47.73 -44.60 -22.86
C LEU A 3 -47.05 -43.30 -23.35
N LEU A 4 -46.74 -42.44 -22.37
CA LEU A 4 -45.85 -41.27 -22.47
C LEU A 4 -44.41 -41.70 -22.78
N PRO A 5 -43.63 -40.94 -23.56
CA PRO A 5 -42.17 -41.07 -23.56
C PRO A 5 -41.54 -40.33 -22.37
N ALA A 6 -40.49 -40.95 -21.86
CA ALA A 6 -39.77 -40.62 -20.64
C ALA A 6 -39.07 -39.25 -20.68
N ALA A 7 -39.11 -38.56 -19.54
CA ALA A 7 -38.33 -37.36 -19.29
C ALA A 7 -36.83 -37.69 -19.29
N ALA A 8 -36.04 -36.89 -20.00
CA ALA A 8 -34.59 -36.98 -19.98
C ALA A 8 -34.05 -36.57 -18.60
N ASN A 9 -33.24 -37.46 -18.00
CA ASN A 9 -32.46 -37.17 -16.79
C ASN A 9 -31.34 -36.17 -17.15
N THR A 10 -31.50 -34.91 -16.75
CA THR A 10 -30.41 -33.94 -16.71
C THR A 10 -29.70 -34.05 -15.36
N GLU A 11 -28.43 -34.45 -15.36
CA GLU A 11 -27.59 -34.42 -14.16
C GLU A 11 -27.44 -32.98 -13.63
N PRO A 12 -27.42 -32.78 -12.30
CA PRO A 12 -27.17 -31.47 -11.72
C PRO A 12 -25.72 -31.01 -12.01
N PRO A 13 -25.49 -29.70 -12.18
CA PRO A 13 -24.17 -29.16 -12.49
C PRO A 13 -23.16 -29.50 -11.38
N SER A 14 -21.98 -29.96 -11.81
CA SER A 14 -20.84 -30.22 -10.93
C SER A 14 -20.43 -28.96 -10.16
N LEU A 15 -20.27 -29.11 -8.85
CA LEU A 15 -19.78 -28.06 -7.95
C LEU A 15 -18.40 -27.52 -8.41
N PRO A 16 -18.15 -26.21 -8.31
CA PRO A 16 -16.82 -25.64 -8.56
C PRO A 16 -15.80 -26.16 -7.54
N PRO A 17 -14.50 -26.19 -7.90
CA PRO A 17 -13.45 -26.68 -7.01
C PRO A 17 -13.42 -25.86 -5.72
N GLN A 18 -13.27 -26.59 -4.61
CA GLN A 18 -13.25 -26.07 -3.24
C GLN A 18 -12.31 -24.86 -3.10
N ALA A 19 -12.84 -23.81 -2.47
CA ALA A 19 -12.05 -22.68 -2.02
C ALA A 19 -10.99 -23.16 -1.02
N LEU A 20 -9.73 -22.81 -1.28
CA LEU A 20 -8.66 -22.92 -0.30
C LEU A 20 -9.01 -22.08 0.91
N THR A 21 -8.99 -22.71 2.08
CA THR A 21 -9.23 -22.06 3.37
C THR A 21 -8.03 -21.17 3.75
N VAL A 22 -8.30 -20.12 4.52
CA VAL A 22 -7.31 -19.14 5.04
C VAL A 22 -6.43 -19.75 6.16
N ALA A 23 -6.39 -21.09 6.31
CA ALA A 23 -5.82 -21.76 7.48
C ALA A 23 -4.53 -22.56 7.23
N ASP A 24 -4.01 -22.69 6.01
CA ASP A 24 -2.82 -23.54 5.74
C ASP A 24 -1.58 -22.80 5.21
N GLY A 25 -1.45 -21.50 5.50
CA GLY A 25 -0.31 -20.66 5.08
C GLY A 25 0.89 -20.61 6.04
N CYS A 26 1.08 -21.60 6.91
CA CYS A 26 2.19 -21.64 7.88
C CYS A 26 2.95 -22.95 7.81
N ARG A 27 3.76 -23.12 6.76
CA ARG A 27 5.00 -23.91 6.79
C ARG A 27 5.86 -23.56 5.57
N ASP A 28 7.14 -23.31 5.85
CA ASP A 28 8.26 -23.04 4.93
C ASP A 28 8.65 -21.58 4.68
N ALA A 29 9.04 -20.91 5.77
CA ALA A 29 9.89 -19.71 5.75
C ALA A 29 11.40 -20.03 5.73
N ALA A 30 11.80 -21.27 5.43
CA ALA A 30 13.19 -21.73 5.59
C ALA A 30 14.01 -21.86 4.29
N ALA A 31 13.48 -21.48 3.12
CA ALA A 31 14.15 -21.73 1.83
C ALA A 31 14.51 -20.50 0.97
N MET A 32 14.29 -19.25 1.42
CA MET A 32 14.46 -18.07 0.55
C MET A 32 15.43 -17.01 1.10
N LEU A 33 16.65 -17.43 1.41
CA LEU A 33 17.75 -16.55 1.86
C LEU A 33 18.92 -16.42 0.86
N LEU A 34 18.78 -16.87 -0.39
CA LEU A 34 19.96 -17.00 -1.28
C LEU A 34 20.11 -15.95 -2.41
N ASP A 35 19.16 -15.03 -2.63
CA ASP A 35 19.27 -14.06 -3.75
C ASP A 35 19.54 -12.60 -3.32
N GLY A 36 19.45 -12.30 -2.01
CA GLY A 36 19.79 -10.99 -1.46
C GLY A 36 18.93 -9.81 -1.96
N SER A 37 17.75 -10.06 -2.55
CA SER A 37 16.87 -9.00 -3.07
C SER A 37 15.60 -8.74 -2.25
N THR A 38 15.25 -9.60 -1.29
CA THR A 38 14.11 -9.38 -0.39
C THR A 38 14.55 -9.15 1.03
N CYS A 39 14.14 -8.02 1.62
CA CYS A 39 14.19 -7.81 3.06
C CYS A 39 13.27 -8.84 3.73
N PRO A 40 13.75 -9.84 4.48
CA PRO A 40 12.90 -10.74 5.23
C PRO A 40 12.33 -9.97 6.41
N LEU A 41 11.22 -9.25 6.15
CA LEU A 41 10.46 -8.50 7.12
C LEU A 41 10.13 -9.36 8.35
N ALA A 42 9.90 -10.66 8.15
CA ALA A 42 9.72 -11.64 9.22
C ALA A 42 10.95 -11.83 10.12
N GLU A 43 12.17 -11.86 9.57
CA GLU A 43 13.40 -11.93 10.38
C GLU A 43 13.66 -10.64 11.15
N LEU A 44 13.44 -9.49 10.49
CA LEU A 44 13.51 -8.18 11.13
C LEU A 44 12.54 -8.13 12.32
N MET A 45 11.28 -8.47 12.10
CA MET A 45 10.24 -8.49 13.14
C MET A 45 10.52 -9.53 14.23
N ALA A 46 11.07 -10.70 13.89
CA ALA A 46 11.45 -11.72 14.87
C ALA A 46 12.65 -11.26 15.73
N SER A 47 13.57 -10.47 15.17
CA SER A 47 14.71 -9.91 15.91
C SER A 47 14.29 -8.85 16.92
N TRP A 48 13.14 -8.20 16.70
CA TRP A 48 12.62 -7.14 17.56
C TRP A 48 12.09 -7.62 18.91
N GLY A 49 11.68 -8.89 19.02
CA GLY A 49 11.15 -9.46 20.26
C GLY A 49 12.20 -10.06 21.20
N LYS A 50 13.47 -10.15 20.77
CA LYS A 50 14.49 -10.99 21.45
C LYS A 50 15.66 -10.24 22.09
N THR A 51 15.80 -8.94 21.89
CA THR A 51 16.95 -8.20 22.41
C THR A 51 16.53 -7.20 23.49
N GLU A 52 17.03 -7.41 24.71
CA GLU A 52 16.97 -6.44 25.82
C GLU A 52 17.73 -5.12 25.49
N HIS A 53 18.54 -5.11 24.42
CA HIS A 53 19.16 -3.92 23.87
C HIS A 53 18.34 -3.38 22.69
N GLY A 54 17.75 -2.19 22.89
CA GLY A 54 16.87 -1.47 21.95
C GLY A 54 17.49 -0.99 20.63
N GLU A 55 18.63 -1.56 20.19
CA GLU A 55 19.43 -1.00 19.08
C GLU A 55 19.39 -1.80 17.76
N ARG A 56 18.58 -2.85 17.65
CA ARG A 56 18.28 -3.44 16.33
C ARG A 56 17.16 -2.66 15.63
N SER A 57 17.42 -1.38 15.37
CA SER A 57 16.56 -0.55 14.54
C SER A 57 16.53 -1.10 13.11
N PHE A 58 15.42 -0.89 12.39
CA PHE A 58 15.30 -1.23 10.97
C PHE A 58 16.50 -0.71 10.16
N GLN A 59 17.00 0.47 10.52
CA GLN A 59 18.19 1.07 9.94
C GLN A 59 19.44 0.19 10.10
N THR A 60 19.74 -0.30 11.30
CA THR A 60 20.90 -1.16 11.56
C THR A 60 20.81 -2.45 10.76
N TRP A 61 19.62 -3.05 10.71
CA TRP A 61 19.39 -4.27 9.93
C TRP A 61 19.61 -4.05 8.43
N CYS A 62 19.03 -2.99 7.86
CA CYS A 62 19.24 -2.65 6.45
C CYS A 62 20.71 -2.36 6.13
N LYS A 63 21.43 -1.63 6.98
CA LYS A 63 22.86 -1.35 6.77
C LYS A 63 23.71 -2.61 6.63
N GLN A 64 23.36 -3.67 7.35
CA GLN A 64 24.11 -4.93 7.35
C GLN A 64 23.68 -5.91 6.25
N ARG A 65 22.44 -5.81 5.76
CA ARG A 65 21.81 -6.86 4.94
C ARG A 65 21.26 -6.37 3.60
N CYS A 66 20.96 -5.08 3.46
CA CYS A 66 20.38 -4.52 2.26
C CYS A 66 21.45 -3.95 1.32
N ARG A 67 21.27 -4.22 0.02
CA ARG A 67 22.03 -3.56 -1.04
C ARG A 67 21.65 -2.08 -1.17
N ILE A 68 20.37 -1.78 -1.00
CA ILE A 68 19.85 -0.41 -0.96
C ILE A 68 19.98 0.11 0.47
N GLN A 69 20.77 1.16 0.64
CA GLN A 69 20.90 1.81 1.93
C GLN A 69 19.68 2.67 2.21
N PRO A 70 19.07 2.59 3.40
CA PRO A 70 17.90 3.38 3.72
C PRO A 70 18.28 4.85 3.87
N GLY A 71 17.44 5.73 3.34
CA GLY A 71 17.45 7.13 3.69
C GLY A 71 16.91 7.35 5.10
N GLN A 72 16.79 8.61 5.50
CA GLN A 72 16.18 9.00 6.76
C GLN A 72 15.13 10.08 6.53
N ILE A 73 14.02 9.97 7.27
CA ILE A 73 12.98 11.00 7.40
C ILE A 73 12.77 11.31 8.87
N GLN A 74 12.36 12.54 9.17
CA GLN A 74 11.99 12.93 10.51
C GLN A 74 10.47 12.87 10.67
N LEU A 75 10.00 12.04 11.58
CA LEU A 75 8.58 11.95 11.94
C LEU A 75 8.39 12.45 13.36
N THR A 76 7.27 13.14 13.58
CA THR A 76 6.80 13.60 14.88
C THR A 76 6.24 12.41 15.64
N LEU A 77 6.89 12.09 16.76
CA LEU A 77 6.59 10.95 17.59
C LEU A 77 6.19 11.39 19.00
N LYS A 78 5.41 10.55 19.68
CA LYS A 78 4.96 10.81 21.05
C LYS A 78 6.14 10.81 22.03
N THR A 79 6.19 11.83 22.88
CA THR A 79 7.04 11.89 24.08
C THR A 79 6.21 12.34 25.27
N ASP A 80 6.76 12.20 26.47
CA ASP A 80 6.13 12.68 27.71
C ASP A 80 5.97 14.23 27.72
N GLU A 81 6.74 14.95 26.89
CA GLU A 81 6.83 16.42 26.85
C GLU A 81 6.15 17.08 25.65
N GLY A 82 5.32 16.37 24.87
CA GLY A 82 4.52 17.00 23.80
C GLY A 82 5.05 16.83 22.36
N GLY A 83 5.84 15.79 22.12
CA GLY A 83 6.24 15.35 20.77
C GLY A 83 7.67 15.72 20.41
N THR A 84 8.46 14.74 19.95
CA THR A 84 9.79 15.01 19.39
C THR A 84 9.92 14.38 18.01
N ARG A 85 10.70 15.04 17.15
CA ARG A 85 11.05 14.49 15.85
C ARG A 85 12.14 13.45 16.00
N LYS A 86 11.93 12.24 15.47
CA LYS A 86 12.97 11.20 15.39
C LYS A 86 13.20 10.78 13.96
N ASN A 87 14.43 10.34 13.71
CA ASN A 87 14.83 9.79 12.42
C ASN A 87 14.28 8.37 12.26
N HIS A 88 13.57 8.13 11.16
CA HIS A 88 13.14 6.82 10.72
C HIS A 88 13.83 6.45 9.41
N ALA A 89 14.23 5.19 9.29
CA ALA A 89 14.74 4.65 8.05
C ALA A 89 13.61 4.52 7.02
N VAL A 90 13.87 4.99 5.81
CA VAL A 90 12.95 4.90 4.67
C VAL A 90 13.67 4.26 3.49
N LEU A 91 12.99 3.36 2.80
CA LEU A 91 13.44 2.84 1.51
C LEU A 91 12.74 3.64 0.42
N TRP A 92 13.49 4.50 -0.26
CA TRP A 92 12.91 5.37 -1.27
C TRP A 92 12.48 4.58 -2.52
N PRO A 93 11.24 4.74 -2.99
CA PRO A 93 10.77 3.96 -4.14
C PRO A 93 11.60 4.16 -5.42
N TRP A 94 12.11 5.36 -5.70
CA TRP A 94 12.98 5.59 -6.86
C TRP A 94 14.31 4.81 -6.77
N ASP A 95 14.88 4.66 -5.57
CA ASP A 95 16.10 3.87 -5.37
C ASP A 95 15.81 2.37 -5.58
N ILE A 96 14.64 1.90 -5.13
CA ILE A 96 14.20 0.52 -5.36
C ILE A 96 13.92 0.26 -6.84
N LEU A 97 13.19 1.16 -7.52
CA LEU A 97 12.91 1.01 -8.94
C LEU A 97 14.19 1.08 -9.79
N ASN A 98 15.13 1.96 -9.43
CA ASN A 98 16.46 1.98 -10.06
C ASN A 98 17.20 0.67 -9.87
N TYR A 99 17.18 0.10 -8.66
CA TYR A 99 17.78 -1.19 -8.40
C TYR A 99 17.13 -2.30 -9.24
N LEU A 100 15.80 -2.37 -9.26
CA LEU A 100 15.08 -3.37 -10.05
C LEU A 100 15.38 -3.22 -11.56
N TYR A 101 15.43 -1.99 -12.06
CA TYR A 101 15.74 -1.69 -13.46
C TYR A 101 17.17 -2.10 -13.83
N THR A 102 18.16 -1.65 -13.05
CA THR A 102 19.59 -1.94 -13.32
C THR A 102 19.96 -3.41 -13.19
N ASN A 103 19.12 -4.22 -12.54
CA ASN A 103 19.30 -5.66 -12.38
C ASN A 103 18.32 -6.49 -13.23
N ASP A 104 17.62 -5.87 -14.19
CA ASP A 104 16.68 -6.54 -15.10
C ASP A 104 15.55 -7.31 -14.37
N LYS A 105 15.15 -6.81 -13.20
CA LYS A 105 14.08 -7.36 -12.34
C LYS A 105 12.80 -6.53 -12.39
N LEU A 106 12.83 -5.33 -12.99
CA LEU A 106 11.68 -4.42 -12.99
C LEU A 106 10.46 -5.03 -13.70
N GLY A 107 10.67 -5.63 -14.88
CA GLY A 107 9.59 -6.29 -15.64
C GLY A 107 8.89 -7.36 -14.81
N THR A 108 9.68 -8.21 -14.14
CA THR A 108 9.17 -9.31 -13.29
C THR A 108 8.37 -8.80 -12.11
N TRP A 109 8.82 -7.70 -11.49
CA TRP A 109 8.08 -7.08 -10.38
C TRP A 109 6.76 -6.44 -10.83
N ILE A 110 6.70 -5.93 -12.07
CA ILE A 110 5.48 -5.35 -12.65
C ILE A 110 4.47 -6.44 -13.05
N TYR A 111 4.94 -7.50 -13.72
CA TYR A 111 4.09 -8.56 -14.27
C TYR A 111 4.88 -9.86 -14.48
N ASP A 112 4.18 -10.98 -14.58
CA ASP A 112 4.77 -12.27 -14.98
C ASP A 112 3.88 -12.92 -16.04
N PRO A 113 4.41 -13.15 -17.26
CA PRO A 113 5.82 -13.04 -17.63
C PRO A 113 6.28 -11.59 -17.94
N PRO A 114 7.55 -11.22 -17.67
CA PRO A 114 8.03 -9.84 -17.66
C PRO A 114 7.92 -9.10 -19.00
N GLU A 115 8.02 -9.81 -20.12
CA GLU A 115 7.89 -9.25 -21.47
C GLU A 115 6.49 -8.69 -21.76
N ARG A 116 5.49 -9.05 -20.96
CA ARG A 116 4.12 -8.53 -21.07
C ARG A 116 3.82 -7.35 -20.14
N ALA A 117 4.80 -6.89 -19.36
CA ALA A 117 4.64 -5.81 -18.38
C ALA A 117 4.03 -4.55 -19.00
N SER A 118 4.63 -4.01 -20.06
CA SER A 118 4.16 -2.79 -20.73
C SER A 118 2.77 -2.94 -21.36
N PHE A 119 2.46 -4.12 -21.90
CA PHE A 119 1.13 -4.43 -22.44
C PHE A 119 0.06 -4.37 -21.35
N HIS A 120 0.28 -5.04 -20.21
CA HIS A 120 -0.71 -5.09 -19.13
C HIS A 120 -0.83 -3.76 -18.37
N ILE A 121 0.23 -2.96 -18.28
CA ILE A 121 0.11 -1.60 -17.78
C ILE A 121 -0.79 -0.76 -18.71
N LYS A 122 -0.58 -0.86 -20.03
CA LYS A 122 -1.44 -0.15 -21.00
C LYS A 122 -2.91 -0.57 -20.86
N GLU A 123 -3.18 -1.86 -20.69
CA GLU A 123 -4.53 -2.36 -20.43
C GLU A 123 -5.10 -1.83 -19.11
N TYR A 124 -4.30 -1.78 -18.04
CA TYR A 124 -4.73 -1.22 -16.76
C TYR A 124 -5.24 0.21 -16.94
N TRP A 125 -4.42 1.09 -17.51
CA TRP A 125 -4.79 2.49 -17.70
C TRP A 125 -6.01 2.65 -18.62
N ARG A 126 -6.08 1.88 -19.71
CA ARG A 126 -7.26 1.84 -20.57
C ARG A 126 -8.54 1.50 -19.81
N ASN A 127 -8.45 0.56 -18.88
CA ASN A 127 -9.60 0.09 -18.12
C ASN A 127 -10.02 1.06 -17.01
N VAL A 128 -9.13 1.92 -16.51
CA VAL A 128 -9.46 2.87 -15.43
C VAL A 128 -9.61 4.32 -15.91
N GLN A 129 -9.35 4.61 -17.19
CA GLN A 129 -9.38 5.98 -17.71
C GLN A 129 -10.74 6.70 -17.58
N HIS A 130 -11.82 5.94 -17.41
CA HIS A 130 -13.17 6.46 -17.24
C HIS A 130 -13.50 6.82 -15.77
N LEU A 131 -12.59 6.56 -14.82
CA LEU A 131 -12.78 6.84 -13.41
C LEU A 131 -12.32 8.26 -13.05
N ASP A 132 -12.99 8.91 -12.10
CA ASP A 132 -12.80 10.33 -11.76
C ASP A 132 -11.38 10.72 -11.32
N PHE A 133 -10.60 9.77 -10.78
CA PHE A 133 -9.22 10.04 -10.37
C PHE A 133 -8.27 10.16 -11.57
N TYR A 134 -8.58 9.51 -12.69
CA TYR A 134 -7.66 9.38 -13.81
C TYR A 134 -7.30 10.73 -14.46
N PRO A 135 -8.25 11.64 -14.76
CA PRO A 135 -7.92 12.96 -15.31
C PRO A 135 -6.98 13.77 -14.42
N LYS A 136 -7.02 13.56 -13.09
CA LYS A 136 -6.17 14.26 -12.12
C LYS A 136 -4.70 13.83 -12.20
N LEU A 137 -4.42 12.68 -12.80
CA LEU A 137 -3.06 12.15 -12.94
C LEU A 137 -2.27 12.86 -14.06
N GLY A 138 -2.93 13.48 -15.03
CA GLY A 138 -2.25 14.17 -16.13
C GLY A 138 -1.34 13.25 -16.99
N ILE A 139 -1.55 11.94 -16.97
CA ILE A 139 -0.79 10.99 -17.79
C ILE A 139 -1.37 10.91 -19.20
N ARG A 140 -0.50 10.88 -20.22
CA ARG A 140 -0.92 10.79 -21.63
C ARG A 140 -0.91 9.33 -22.12
N GLU A 141 -1.70 9.02 -23.14
CA GLU A 141 -1.84 7.64 -23.64
C GLU A 141 -0.51 7.06 -24.16
N GLU A 142 0.30 7.87 -24.83
CA GLU A 142 1.63 7.48 -25.32
C GLU A 142 2.56 6.99 -24.20
N ASP A 143 2.32 7.44 -22.97
CA ASP A 143 3.17 7.12 -21.84
C ASP A 143 2.68 5.92 -21.02
N TRP A 144 1.45 5.44 -21.25
CA TRP A 144 0.87 4.34 -20.49
C TRP A 144 1.80 3.12 -20.40
N PRO A 145 2.43 2.62 -21.49
CA PRO A 145 3.23 1.41 -21.42
C PRO A 145 4.42 1.44 -20.46
N HIS A 146 4.83 2.64 -20.00
CA HIS A 146 5.96 2.86 -19.10
C HIS A 146 5.56 3.58 -17.80
N CYS A 147 4.26 3.69 -17.52
CA CYS A 147 3.73 4.33 -16.32
C CYS A 147 3.18 3.29 -15.34
N ILE A 148 3.96 2.89 -14.35
CA ILE A 148 3.60 1.83 -13.42
C ILE A 148 2.42 2.29 -12.52
N PRO A 149 1.29 1.57 -12.47
CA PRO A 149 0.17 1.89 -11.59
C PRO A 149 0.47 1.39 -10.17
N LEU A 150 0.85 2.28 -9.26
CA LEU A 150 1.21 1.94 -7.89
C LEU A 150 0.00 1.87 -6.97
N SER A 151 -0.10 0.76 -6.23
CA SER A 151 -0.95 0.68 -5.04
C SER A 151 -0.11 0.88 -3.78
N TRP A 152 -0.45 1.88 -2.98
CA TRP A 152 0.06 2.03 -1.62
C TRP A 152 -0.72 1.14 -0.66
N HIS A 153 -0.02 0.60 0.32
CA HIS A 153 -0.56 -0.30 1.31
C HIS A 153 -0.15 0.10 2.71
N VAL A 154 -1.11 0.12 3.63
CA VAL A 154 -0.88 0.40 5.06
C VAL A 154 -1.49 -0.71 5.89
N ASP A 155 -0.72 -1.22 6.85
CA ASP A 155 -1.18 -2.27 7.75
C ASP A 155 -0.60 -2.09 9.16
N GLY A 156 -1.42 -2.40 10.16
CA GLY A 156 -1.09 -2.37 11.57
C GLY A 156 -0.81 -3.78 12.08
N VAL A 157 0.41 -4.27 11.89
CA VAL A 157 0.78 -5.66 12.17
C VAL A 157 1.11 -5.85 13.65
N LYS A 158 0.42 -6.81 14.29
CA LYS A 158 0.71 -7.22 15.66
C LYS A 158 2.04 -7.98 15.71
N VAL A 159 3.01 -7.47 16.46
CA VAL A 159 4.36 -8.06 16.57
C VAL A 159 4.43 -9.03 17.74
N TYR A 160 4.04 -8.58 18.93
CA TYR A 160 4.08 -9.38 20.15
C TYR A 160 3.13 -8.82 21.20
N ARG A 161 2.23 -9.66 21.75
CA ARG A 161 1.19 -9.24 22.71
C ARG A 161 0.45 -8.00 22.18
N SER A 162 0.34 -6.92 22.96
CA SER A 162 -0.31 -5.66 22.55
C SER A 162 0.59 -4.75 21.70
N GLN A 163 1.81 -5.16 21.34
CA GLN A 163 2.69 -4.35 20.50
C GLN A 163 2.29 -4.48 19.03
N LYS A 164 2.07 -3.33 18.40
CA LYS A 164 1.79 -3.19 16.97
C LYS A 164 2.90 -2.40 16.29
N ALA A 165 3.19 -2.75 15.04
CA ALA A 165 4.00 -1.96 14.12
C ALA A 165 3.16 -1.55 12.93
N TRP A 166 3.42 -0.35 12.42
CA TRP A 166 2.78 0.15 11.21
C TRP A 166 3.74 -0.02 10.04
N VAL A 167 3.21 -0.64 8.99
CA VAL A 167 3.97 -0.98 7.78
C VAL A 167 3.35 -0.24 6.61
N TYR A 168 4.17 0.59 5.96
CA TYR A 168 3.86 1.20 4.68
C TYR A 168 4.62 0.46 3.60
N SER A 169 3.90 -0.02 2.61
CA SER A 169 4.46 -0.69 1.45
C SER A 169 3.77 -0.24 0.17
N PHE A 170 4.39 -0.53 -0.97
CA PHE A 170 3.82 -0.23 -2.28
C PHE A 170 4.01 -1.41 -3.22
N GLY A 171 3.16 -1.53 -4.21
CA GLY A 171 3.19 -2.62 -5.20
C GLY A 171 2.64 -2.16 -6.54
N CYS A 172 2.90 -2.93 -7.59
CA CYS A 172 2.28 -2.70 -8.90
C CYS A 172 0.86 -3.29 -8.93
N CYS A 173 -0.13 -2.53 -9.42
CA CYS A 173 -1.52 -3.00 -9.53
C CYS A 173 -1.70 -4.14 -10.55
N THR A 174 -0.77 -4.31 -11.49
CA THR A 174 -0.82 -5.39 -12.49
C THR A 174 -0.18 -6.68 -11.98
N ARG A 175 0.61 -6.63 -10.89
CA ARG A 175 1.30 -7.79 -10.36
C ARG A 175 0.34 -8.61 -9.47
N LYS A 176 0.21 -9.90 -9.79
CA LYS A 176 -0.47 -10.89 -8.94
C LYS A 176 0.57 -11.74 -8.20
N GLY A 177 0.17 -12.31 -7.06
CA GLY A 177 1.02 -13.20 -6.27
C GLY A 177 0.96 -12.90 -4.78
N PRO A 178 1.76 -13.63 -3.98
CA PRO A 178 1.83 -13.41 -2.54
C PRO A 178 2.45 -12.04 -2.23
N SER A 179 2.15 -11.49 -1.04
CA SER A 179 2.62 -10.14 -0.66
C SER A 179 4.13 -9.99 -0.70
N ILE A 180 4.89 -11.05 -0.43
CA ILE A 180 6.36 -11.03 -0.43
C ILE A 180 6.96 -10.76 -1.82
N ASP A 181 6.28 -11.18 -2.88
CA ASP A 181 6.74 -11.01 -4.27
C ASP A 181 6.23 -9.71 -4.89
N THR A 182 5.17 -9.13 -4.33
CA THR A 182 4.38 -8.07 -4.96
C THR A 182 4.48 -6.72 -4.25
N LYS A 183 4.83 -6.72 -2.96
CA LYS A 183 4.92 -5.51 -2.14
C LYS A 183 6.37 -5.24 -1.75
N LEU A 184 6.76 -3.98 -1.88
CA LEU A 184 8.04 -3.44 -1.45
C LEU A 184 7.84 -2.58 -0.22
N LEU A 185 8.71 -2.75 0.77
CA LEU A 185 8.67 -1.96 1.99
C LEU A 185 9.10 -0.51 1.71
N PHE A 186 8.34 0.45 2.23
CA PHE A 186 8.69 1.87 2.20
C PHE A 186 9.16 2.34 3.57
N LEU A 187 8.33 2.14 4.59
CA LEU A 187 8.53 2.69 5.93
C LEU A 187 7.93 1.76 6.98
N LEU A 188 8.59 1.67 8.13
CA LEU A 188 8.16 0.85 9.25
C LEU A 188 8.50 1.53 10.57
N PHE A 189 7.51 1.62 11.47
CA PHE A 189 7.69 2.18 12.81
C PHE A 189 6.74 1.52 13.82
N ARG A 190 7.05 1.64 15.12
CA ARG A 190 6.24 1.03 16.18
C ARG A 190 5.08 1.95 16.55
N GLU A 191 3.93 1.36 16.87
CA GLU A 191 2.74 2.12 17.25
C GLU A 191 2.96 2.99 18.50
N GLN A 192 3.71 2.47 19.48
CA GLN A 192 4.03 3.20 20.72
C GLN A 192 4.81 4.50 20.50
N GLU A 193 5.46 4.63 19.35
CA GLU A 193 6.23 5.81 18.99
C GLU A 193 5.33 6.88 18.35
N MET A 194 4.17 6.51 17.80
CA MET A 194 3.34 7.42 17.03
C MET A 194 2.60 8.45 17.87
N MET A 195 2.50 9.66 17.35
CA MET A 195 1.50 10.64 17.75
C MET A 195 0.30 10.51 16.80
N LYS A 196 -0.74 9.78 17.20
CA LYS A 196 -1.93 9.59 16.38
C LYS A 196 -2.86 10.82 16.44
N PRO A 197 -3.43 11.29 15.31
CA PRO A 197 -3.25 10.80 13.94
C PRO A 197 -2.07 11.44 13.18
N ASP A 198 -1.42 12.46 13.75
CA ASP A 198 -0.45 13.34 13.08
C ASP A 198 0.72 12.61 12.38
N THR A 199 1.25 11.54 12.97
CA THR A 199 2.30 10.72 12.34
C THR A 199 1.83 10.14 10.99
N HIS A 200 0.56 9.76 10.86
CA HIS A 200 0.02 9.27 9.59
C HIS A 200 -0.10 10.38 8.54
N ASP A 201 -0.42 11.61 8.96
CA ASP A 201 -0.49 12.74 8.05
C ASP A 201 0.88 13.09 7.49
N GLU A 202 1.90 13.13 8.34
CA GLU A 202 3.28 13.37 7.90
C GLU A 202 3.74 12.31 6.89
N VAL A 203 3.41 11.03 7.14
CA VAL A 203 3.71 9.96 6.17
C VAL A 203 2.96 10.18 4.85
N GLY A 204 1.69 10.61 4.89
CA GLY A 204 0.94 10.94 3.67
C GLY A 204 1.55 12.11 2.90
N VAL A 205 2.06 13.16 3.56
CA VAL A 205 2.78 14.27 2.92
C VAL A 205 4.05 13.76 2.23
N ILE A 206 4.81 12.88 2.88
CA ILE A 206 6.01 12.29 2.28
C ILE A 206 5.63 11.41 1.08
N ILE A 207 4.54 10.63 1.16
CA ILE A 207 4.08 9.82 0.04
C ILE A 207 3.60 10.68 -1.13
N ALA A 208 2.91 11.80 -0.87
CA ALA A 208 2.55 12.77 -1.92
C ALA A 208 3.80 13.34 -2.61
N TYR A 209 4.83 13.69 -1.84
CA TYR A 209 6.14 14.08 -2.39
C TYR A 209 6.73 12.96 -3.27
N VAL A 210 6.77 11.72 -2.76
CA VAL A 210 7.26 10.55 -3.50
C VAL A 210 6.51 10.36 -4.81
N MET A 211 5.19 10.49 -4.81
CA MET A 211 4.39 10.31 -6.02
C MET A 211 4.70 11.37 -7.08
N ARG A 212 4.89 12.63 -6.67
CA ARG A 212 5.33 13.69 -7.61
C ARG A 212 6.66 13.34 -8.26
N VAL A 213 7.64 12.89 -7.47
CA VAL A 213 8.97 12.49 -7.97
C VAL A 213 8.84 11.30 -8.93
N LEU A 214 8.13 10.25 -8.53
CA LEU A 214 7.97 9.04 -9.35
C LEU A 214 7.28 9.30 -10.70
N MET A 215 6.35 10.26 -10.74
CA MET A 215 5.67 10.65 -11.98
C MET A 215 6.59 11.35 -12.99
N THR A 216 7.69 11.97 -12.52
CA THR A 216 8.68 12.57 -13.42
C THR A 216 9.56 11.54 -14.13
N GLY A 217 9.71 10.33 -13.56
CA GLY A 217 10.71 9.35 -14.01
C GLY A 217 12.16 9.71 -13.66
N MET A 218 12.37 10.79 -12.89
CA MET A 218 13.68 11.32 -12.51
C MET A 218 13.92 11.22 -11.00
N PHE A 219 15.20 11.08 -10.61
CA PHE A 219 15.60 11.26 -9.22
C PHE A 219 15.29 12.69 -8.76
N PRO A 220 14.90 12.86 -7.48
CA PRO A 220 14.49 14.15 -6.96
C PRO A 220 15.64 15.16 -6.95
N ASP A 221 15.32 16.40 -7.29
CA ASP A 221 16.23 17.56 -7.28
C ASP A 221 16.41 18.18 -5.89
N VAL A 222 15.37 18.11 -5.07
CA VAL A 222 15.37 18.57 -3.67
C VAL A 222 14.98 17.46 -2.71
N GLN A 223 15.01 17.74 -1.41
CA GLN A 223 14.51 16.88 -0.35
C GLN A 223 12.98 17.00 -0.22
N TRP A 224 12.37 16.11 0.56
CA TRP A 224 10.91 16.08 0.77
C TRP A 224 10.35 17.35 1.42
N ASP A 225 11.19 18.07 2.17
CA ASP A 225 10.91 19.36 2.81
C ASP A 225 11.28 20.56 1.92
N GLY A 226 11.73 20.31 0.68
CA GLY A 226 12.16 21.34 -0.27
C GLY A 226 13.61 21.82 -0.10
N ALA A 227 14.35 21.33 0.90
CA ALA A 227 15.75 21.69 1.06
C ALA A 227 16.61 21.09 -0.06
N PRO A 228 17.67 21.77 -0.53
CA PRO A 228 18.60 21.17 -1.48
C PRO A 228 19.32 19.96 -0.86
N TRP A 229 19.75 19.02 -1.70
CA TRP A 229 20.64 17.94 -1.26
C TRP A 229 22.01 18.49 -0.82
N PRO A 230 22.68 17.89 0.18
CA PRO A 230 24.04 18.29 0.54
C PRO A 230 24.98 18.20 -0.66
N SER A 231 25.81 19.23 -0.86
CA SER A 231 26.78 19.25 -1.95
C SER A 231 27.67 18.00 -1.92
N ASN A 232 27.84 17.37 -3.09
CA ASN A 232 28.59 16.13 -3.30
C ASN A 232 27.98 14.85 -2.71
N SER A 233 26.78 14.90 -2.14
CA SER A 233 26.05 13.69 -1.74
C SER A 233 25.69 12.83 -2.96
N LEU A 234 25.41 11.55 -2.74
CA LEU A 234 24.98 10.65 -3.80
C LEU A 234 23.68 11.14 -4.46
N GLU A 235 22.78 11.70 -3.67
CA GLU A 235 21.51 12.28 -4.12
C GLU A 235 21.75 13.51 -5.00
N SER A 236 22.62 14.44 -4.57
CA SER A 236 22.97 15.63 -5.36
C SER A 236 23.56 15.27 -6.74
N LYS A 237 24.31 14.17 -6.83
CA LYS A 237 24.91 13.68 -8.09
C LYS A 237 23.89 13.04 -9.03
N ARG A 238 22.78 12.52 -8.50
CA ARG A 238 21.72 11.83 -9.27
C ARG A 238 20.54 12.74 -9.57
N ALA A 239 20.38 13.84 -8.85
CA ALA A 239 19.31 14.82 -9.03
C ALA A 239 19.04 15.12 -10.52
N GLY A 240 17.78 14.96 -10.94
CA GLY A 240 17.35 15.20 -12.32
C GLY A 240 17.73 14.12 -13.34
N GLN A 241 18.43 13.06 -12.94
CA GLN A 241 18.73 11.92 -13.82
C GLN A 241 17.58 10.92 -13.83
N PRO A 242 17.34 10.19 -14.93
CA PRO A 242 16.34 9.12 -14.95
C PRO A 242 16.63 8.03 -13.93
N PHE A 243 15.64 7.62 -13.11
CA PHE A 243 15.86 6.55 -12.13
C PHE A 243 15.64 5.15 -12.69
N ALA A 244 14.90 4.98 -13.78
CA ALA A 244 14.64 3.65 -14.34
C ALA A 244 14.43 3.71 -15.86
N GLY A 245 15.38 4.23 -16.62
CA GLY A 245 15.35 4.14 -18.09
C GLY A 245 14.09 4.69 -18.77
N GLY A 246 13.51 5.76 -18.23
CA GLY A 246 12.27 6.38 -18.74
C GLY A 246 10.98 5.80 -18.15
N TRP A 247 11.05 4.75 -17.33
CA TRP A 247 9.91 4.32 -16.53
C TRP A 247 9.53 5.39 -15.50
N ARG A 248 8.22 5.58 -15.34
CA ARG A 248 7.62 6.40 -14.30
C ARG A 248 6.66 5.56 -13.47
N ALA A 249 6.22 6.08 -12.34
CA ALA A 249 5.17 5.44 -11.56
C ALA A 249 4.13 6.47 -11.10
N CYS A 250 2.87 6.06 -11.06
CA CYS A 250 1.73 6.93 -10.77
C CYS A 250 0.78 6.28 -9.76
N PHE A 251 0.06 7.10 -9.01
CA PHE A 251 -0.86 6.63 -7.98
C PHE A 251 -2.06 5.97 -8.66
N ALA A 252 -2.39 4.76 -8.22
CA ALA A 252 -3.51 3.99 -8.76
C ALA A 252 -4.47 3.52 -7.67
N ALA A 253 -3.96 3.21 -6.47
CA ALA A 253 -4.81 2.76 -5.37
C ALA A 253 -4.18 2.99 -4.00
N PHE A 254 -5.05 3.04 -2.99
CA PHE A 254 -4.71 2.88 -1.59
C PHE A 254 -5.39 1.61 -1.06
N LYS A 255 -4.63 0.77 -0.36
CA LYS A 255 -5.08 -0.52 0.20
C LYS A 255 -4.78 -0.55 1.70
N ALA A 256 -5.77 -0.87 2.49
CA ALA A 256 -5.62 -0.99 3.93
C ALA A 256 -6.81 -1.78 4.49
N ASP A 257 -6.63 -2.40 5.65
CA ASP A 257 -7.76 -2.93 6.40
C ASP A 257 -8.60 -1.79 6.99
N LEU A 258 -9.74 -2.12 7.59
CA LEU A 258 -10.67 -1.11 8.10
C LEU A 258 -10.08 -0.29 9.24
N GLU A 259 -9.17 -0.84 10.05
CA GLU A 259 -8.50 -0.10 11.13
C GLU A 259 -7.51 0.91 10.56
N ALA A 260 -6.63 0.48 9.66
CA ALA A 260 -5.66 1.32 9.00
C ALA A 260 -6.34 2.42 8.18
N ARG A 261 -7.44 2.13 7.46
CA ARG A 261 -8.22 3.15 6.77
C ARG A 261 -8.80 4.18 7.74
N ALA A 262 -9.40 3.74 8.84
CA ALA A 262 -9.98 4.64 9.83
C ALA A 262 -8.92 5.56 10.45
N MET A 263 -7.72 5.03 10.75
CA MET A 263 -6.63 5.80 11.34
C MET A 263 -5.98 6.76 10.34
N VAL A 264 -5.68 6.29 9.12
CA VAL A 264 -4.97 7.08 8.09
C VAL A 264 -5.88 8.16 7.52
N HIS A 265 -7.15 7.82 7.22
CA HIS A 265 -8.12 8.78 6.69
C HIS A 265 -8.94 9.50 7.77
N LYS A 266 -8.61 9.26 9.04
CA LYS A 266 -9.28 9.85 10.22
C LYS A 266 -10.81 9.71 10.17
N MET A 267 -11.27 8.55 9.70
CA MET A 267 -12.69 8.34 9.40
C MET A 267 -13.53 8.37 10.67
N VAL A 268 -14.54 9.23 10.68
CA VAL A 268 -15.51 9.32 11.79
C VAL A 268 -16.44 8.11 11.82
N ARG A 269 -16.72 7.53 10.64
CA ARG A 269 -17.45 6.26 10.47
C ARG A 269 -16.43 5.15 10.24
N ASN A 270 -16.48 4.10 11.05
CA ASN A 270 -15.56 2.97 10.95
C ASN A 270 -16.11 1.76 11.72
N TRP A 271 -15.44 0.61 11.60
CA TRP A 271 -15.84 -0.65 12.23
C TRP A 271 -16.15 -0.55 13.73
N SER A 272 -15.55 0.41 14.44
CA SER A 272 -15.65 0.55 15.89
C SER A 272 -16.90 1.31 16.33
N CYS A 273 -17.45 2.13 15.44
CA CYS A 273 -18.55 3.03 15.74
C CYS A 273 -19.91 2.36 15.55
N ASN A 274 -20.99 3.06 15.95
CA ASN A 274 -22.34 2.63 15.59
C ASN A 274 -22.59 2.79 14.09
N SER A 275 -22.02 3.82 13.46
CA SER A 275 -21.97 3.98 12.01
C SER A 275 -20.75 3.25 11.46
N ILE A 276 -20.95 2.01 11.01
CA ILE A 276 -19.85 1.07 10.72
C ILE A 276 -19.24 1.30 9.34
N CYS A 277 -20.07 1.57 8.33
CA CYS A 277 -19.62 1.69 6.95
C CYS A 277 -19.28 3.14 6.61
N GLU A 278 -18.12 3.32 5.99
CA GLU A 278 -17.63 4.58 5.45
C GLU A 278 -18.22 4.94 4.08
N HIS A 279 -18.90 4.00 3.41
CA HIS A 279 -19.48 4.17 2.08
C HIS A 279 -21.01 4.26 2.06
N CYS A 280 -21.68 3.99 3.18
CA CYS A 280 -23.14 4.06 3.26
C CYS A 280 -23.66 4.26 4.68
N LEU A 281 -24.98 4.32 4.84
CA LEU A 281 -25.64 4.47 6.13
C LEU A 281 -25.64 3.21 7.03
N ALA A 282 -25.01 2.10 6.61
CA ALA A 282 -24.97 0.87 7.42
C ALA A 282 -24.40 1.12 8.83
N SER A 283 -25.09 0.56 9.83
CA SER A 283 -24.89 0.86 11.23
C SER A 283 -25.25 -0.32 12.14
N LYS A 284 -25.02 -0.21 13.44
CA LYS A 284 -25.49 -1.17 14.46
C LYS A 284 -26.98 -1.01 14.82
N LEU A 285 -27.67 -0.03 14.23
CA LEU A 285 -29.09 0.21 14.47
C LEU A 285 -29.95 -0.76 13.63
N PRO A 286 -31.09 -1.24 14.14
CA PRO A 286 -31.94 -2.21 13.43
C PRO A 286 -32.40 -1.75 12.04
N GLU A 287 -32.71 -0.45 11.88
CA GLU A 287 -33.28 0.11 10.66
C GLU A 287 -32.29 0.13 9.48
N LEU A 288 -31.00 0.19 9.79
CA LEU A 288 -29.88 0.28 8.86
C LEU A 288 -28.81 -0.74 9.25
N SER A 289 -29.24 -1.94 9.65
CA SER A 289 -28.34 -2.95 10.21
C SER A 289 -27.26 -3.37 9.21
N TYR A 290 -26.00 -3.26 9.59
CA TYR A 290 -24.86 -3.77 8.81
C TYR A 290 -24.87 -5.31 8.67
N GLY A 291 -25.65 -6.00 9.50
CA GLY A 291 -25.82 -7.44 9.44
C GLY A 291 -26.90 -7.90 8.47
N ASP A 292 -27.62 -6.98 7.82
CA ASP A 292 -28.55 -7.31 6.75
C ASP A 292 -27.77 -7.48 5.43
N PHE A 293 -27.60 -8.75 5.02
CA PHE A 293 -26.93 -9.12 3.77
C PHE A 293 -27.92 -9.47 2.66
N SER A 294 -29.20 -9.11 2.80
CA SER A 294 -30.19 -9.30 1.74
C SER A 294 -30.00 -8.27 0.62
N ASP A 295 -30.43 -8.62 -0.60
CA ASP A 295 -30.43 -7.70 -1.75
C ASP A 295 -31.32 -6.45 -1.51
N GLY A 296 -32.21 -6.52 -0.52
CA GLY A 296 -33.11 -5.44 -0.12
C GLY A 296 -32.63 -4.62 1.08
N ALA A 297 -31.40 -4.80 1.54
CA ALA A 297 -30.91 -4.12 2.74
C ALA A 297 -31.02 -2.59 2.61
N SER A 298 -31.66 -1.95 3.61
CA SER A 298 -32.01 -0.53 3.56
C SER A 298 -30.81 0.40 3.28
N TYR A 299 -29.62 0.06 3.79
CA TYR A 299 -28.43 0.89 3.62
C TYR A 299 -27.92 0.96 2.16
N LEU A 300 -28.29 0.01 1.30
CA LEU A 300 -27.90 0.01 -0.13
C LEU A 300 -28.53 1.18 -0.90
N GLN A 301 -29.64 1.74 -0.39
CA GLN A 301 -30.30 2.91 -0.98
C GLN A 301 -29.57 4.22 -0.66
N PHE A 302 -28.60 4.20 0.26
CA PHE A 302 -27.92 5.38 0.78
C PHE A 302 -26.39 5.23 0.70
N MET A 303 -25.91 4.96 -0.52
CA MET A 303 -24.48 4.97 -0.83
C MET A 303 -23.98 6.41 -0.92
N PHE A 304 -22.92 6.74 -0.21
CA PHE A 304 -22.32 8.06 -0.26
C PHE A 304 -21.53 8.25 -1.56
N THR A 305 -21.70 9.42 -2.16
CA THR A 305 -20.80 9.98 -3.16
C THR A 305 -19.44 10.33 -2.55
N HIS A 306 -18.46 10.63 -3.41
CA HIS A 306 -17.16 11.11 -2.94
C HIS A 306 -17.28 12.41 -2.14
N ASP A 307 -18.10 13.35 -2.61
CA ASP A 307 -18.29 14.65 -1.95
C ASP A 307 -18.97 14.49 -0.59
N GLU A 308 -20.01 13.65 -0.49
CA GLU A 308 -20.64 13.32 0.80
C GLU A 308 -19.64 12.63 1.75
N PHE A 309 -18.78 11.75 1.23
CA PHE A 309 -17.71 11.15 2.03
C PHE A 309 -16.75 12.22 2.58
N LEU A 310 -16.40 13.24 1.79
CA LEU A 310 -15.56 14.35 2.24
C LEU A 310 -16.29 15.26 3.24
N GLU A 311 -17.58 15.51 3.06
CA GLU A 311 -18.39 16.31 4.00
C GLU A 311 -18.53 15.63 5.37
N LEU A 312 -18.63 14.30 5.41
CA LEU A 312 -18.68 13.51 6.64
C LEU A 312 -17.36 13.56 7.43
N ASN A 313 -16.26 13.99 6.80
CA ASN A 313 -14.95 14.13 7.42
C ASN A 313 -14.55 15.62 7.41
N PRO A 314 -14.86 16.39 8.47
CA PRO A 314 -14.68 17.84 8.47
C PRO A 314 -13.22 18.21 8.16
N ALA A 315 -12.98 19.38 7.54
CA ALA A 315 -11.67 19.77 7.00
C ALA A 315 -10.48 19.58 7.98
N HIS A 316 -10.66 19.87 9.26
CA HIS A 316 -9.63 19.68 10.29
C HIS A 316 -9.30 18.20 10.60
N ARG A 317 -10.13 17.27 10.12
CA ARG A 317 -9.97 15.81 10.17
C ARG A 317 -9.73 15.21 8.80
N GLN A 318 -9.53 16.00 7.75
CA GLN A 318 -9.13 15.42 6.48
C GLN A 318 -7.68 14.92 6.61
N SER A 319 -7.45 13.73 6.09
CA SER A 319 -6.10 13.18 6.00
C SER A 319 -5.31 13.85 4.89
N SER A 320 -3.99 13.89 5.03
CA SER A 320 -3.09 14.36 3.96
C SER A 320 -3.19 13.56 2.65
N TRP A 321 -3.89 12.43 2.64
CA TRP A 321 -4.15 11.57 1.47
C TRP A 321 -5.30 12.03 0.57
N ILE A 322 -6.06 13.05 0.96
CA ILE A 322 -7.23 13.55 0.22
C ILE A 322 -6.84 14.56 -0.87
N ASN A 323 -5.66 15.19 -0.75
CA ASN A 323 -5.15 16.23 -1.65
C ASN A 323 -4.22 15.66 -2.72
#